data_AF-A0A0M3JCD4-F1
#
_entry.id   AF-A0A0M3JCD4-F1
#
_cell.length_a   1.000
_cell.length_b   1.000
_cell.length_c   1.000
_cell.angle_alpha   90.00
_cell.angle_beta   90.00
_cell.angle_gamma   90.00
#
_symmetry.space_group_name_H-M   'P 1'
#
loop_
_entity.id
_entity.type
_entity.pdbx_description
1 polymer ?
#
loop_
_entity_poly.entity_id
_entity_poly.type
_entity_poly.pdbx_seq_one_letter_code
_entity_poly.pdbx_strand_id
1 'polypeptide(L)'
;LAANDLRWQTASVFKPFVEIHLVGPHLADKKRKMATKSKAGNWAPKFNETFHFFLGNEGEPEHYELMFQVKDYCFAREDRIVGVGVLQLAGVVEQGSCACWVQLGRRFHIDETGLILLRILSQRQTDEIAREFVRLKSECRFETESTIAASVSNQT
;
A
#
# COMPACT_ATOMS: atom_id res chain seq x y z
N LEU A 1 0.18 -12.31 9.06
CA LEU A 1 0.55 -11.67 7.77
C LEU A 1 1.78 -12.33 7.14
N ALA A 2 1.75 -12.57 5.84
CA ALA A 2 2.88 -13.07 5.04
C ALA A 2 2.82 -12.48 3.61
N ALA A 3 3.95 -12.45 2.91
CA ALA A 3 4.02 -12.15 1.48
C ALA A 3 4.77 -13.27 0.76
N ASN A 4 4.49 -13.45 -0.53
CA ASN A 4 5.07 -14.51 -1.35
C ASN A 4 5.36 -14.01 -2.76
N ASP A 5 6.29 -14.67 -3.45
CA ASP A 5 6.74 -14.34 -4.82
C ASP A 5 6.98 -12.83 -5.01
N LEU A 6 7.63 -12.20 -4.03
CA LEU A 6 8.05 -10.82 -4.20
C LEU A 6 9.07 -10.83 -5.35
N ARG A 7 8.78 -10.14 -6.45
CA ARG A 7 9.74 -10.01 -7.55
C ARG A 7 10.40 -8.66 -7.41
N TRP A 8 11.55 -8.57 -6.74
CA TRP A 8 12.25 -7.32 -6.47
C TRP A 8 13.75 -7.47 -6.63
N GLN A 9 14.38 -6.53 -7.34
CA GLN A 9 15.83 -6.47 -7.51
C GLN A 9 16.35 -5.21 -6.83
N THR A 10 17.45 -5.34 -6.10
CA THR A 10 18.09 -4.25 -5.37
C THR A 10 19.58 -4.52 -5.26
N ALA A 11 20.39 -3.45 -5.24
CA ALA A 11 21.85 -3.57 -5.18
C ALA A 11 22.36 -4.00 -3.78
N SER A 12 21.52 -3.84 -2.75
CA SER A 12 21.80 -4.23 -1.37
C SER A 12 20.99 -5.45 -0.96
N VAL A 13 21.21 -5.95 0.26
CA VAL A 13 20.34 -7.00 0.84
C VAL A 13 18.89 -6.50 0.87
N PHE A 14 18.00 -7.23 0.21
CA PHE A 14 16.56 -6.97 0.22
C PHE A 14 16.00 -7.13 1.64
N LYS A 15 15.29 -6.14 2.16
CA LYS A 15 14.75 -6.16 3.53
C LYS A 15 13.25 -5.81 3.52
N PRO A 16 12.38 -6.70 3.04
CA PRO A 16 10.96 -6.42 2.98
C PRO A 16 10.33 -6.23 4.34
N PHE A 17 9.42 -5.29 4.39
CA PHE A 17 8.41 -5.12 5.43
C PHE A 17 7.09 -4.71 4.77
N VAL A 18 5.99 -4.78 5.52
CA VAL A 18 4.67 -4.37 5.05
C VAL A 18 4.19 -3.21 5.89
N GLU A 19 3.85 -2.10 5.25
CA GLU A 19 3.01 -1.07 5.83
C GLU A 19 1.54 -1.35 5.51
N ILE A 20 0.69 -1.19 6.52
CA ILE A 20 -0.74 -1.45 6.43
C ILE A 20 -1.44 -0.15 6.80
N HIS A 21 -2.30 0.33 5.90
CA HIS A 21 -3.05 1.56 6.06
C HIS A 21 -4.54 1.26 6.11
N LEU A 22 -5.21 1.72 7.17
CA LEU A 22 -6.66 1.81 7.21
C LEU A 22 -7.08 3.10 6.50
N VAL A 23 -7.92 2.94 5.49
CA VAL A 23 -8.42 4.03 4.66
C VAL A 23 -9.94 3.98 4.64
N GLY A 24 -10.57 5.14 4.79
CA GLY A 24 -12.02 5.27 4.90
C GLY A 24 -12.43 6.57 5.59
N PRO A 25 -13.74 6.78 5.83
CA PRO A 25 -14.25 7.97 6.48
C PRO A 25 -13.98 7.98 8.00
N HIS A 26 -14.16 9.11 8.69
CA HIS A 26 -14.11 9.21 10.17
C HIS A 26 -12.82 8.70 10.85
N LEU A 27 -11.66 8.85 10.19
CA LEU A 27 -10.38 8.36 10.74
C LEU A 27 -9.47 9.45 11.36
N ALA A 28 -9.96 10.67 11.56
CA ALA A 28 -9.14 11.82 11.97
C ALA A 28 -8.38 11.60 13.29
N ASP A 29 -9.02 10.94 14.26
CA ASP A 29 -8.50 10.66 15.59
C ASP A 29 -8.02 9.19 15.75
N LYS A 30 -7.94 8.43 14.65
CA LYS A 30 -7.66 7.00 14.69
C LYS A 30 -6.22 6.67 14.31
N LYS A 31 -5.72 5.56 14.83
CA LYS A 31 -4.47 4.96 14.34
C LYS A 31 -4.74 4.30 12.98
N ARG A 32 -4.16 4.87 11.93
CA ARG A 32 -4.42 4.45 10.55
C ARG A 32 -3.26 3.71 9.89
N LYS A 33 -2.07 3.71 10.50
CA LYS A 33 -0.88 3.09 9.93
C LYS A 33 -0.22 2.16 10.94
N MET A 34 0.14 0.97 10.47
CA MET A 34 0.97 0.00 11.20
C MET A 34 2.00 -0.61 10.24
N ALA A 35 3.10 -1.13 10.76
CA ALA A 35 4.14 -1.75 9.94
C ALA A 35 4.70 -2.99 10.63
N THR A 36 5.08 -4.00 9.84
CA THR A 36 5.81 -5.17 10.33
C THR A 36 7.28 -4.85 10.58
N LYS A 37 7.97 -5.73 11.29
CA LYS A 37 9.44 -5.78 11.26
C LYS A 37 9.91 -6.20 9.87
N SER A 38 11.09 -5.72 9.46
CA SER A 38 11.71 -6.13 8.21
C SER A 38 12.35 -7.52 8.31
N LYS A 39 12.41 -8.24 7.19
CA LYS A 39 12.97 -9.60 7.09
C LYS A 39 14.08 -9.62 6.03
N ALA A 40 15.34 -9.58 6.44
CA ALA A 40 16.46 -9.53 5.51
C ALA A 40 16.57 -10.80 4.63
N GLY A 41 16.88 -10.60 3.35
CA GLY A 41 17.18 -11.64 2.36
C GLY A 41 16.01 -12.55 2.00
N ASN A 42 14.76 -12.14 2.20
CA ASN A 42 13.61 -13.02 2.08
C ASN A 42 12.57 -12.51 1.08
N TRP A 43 12.35 -13.25 -0.03
CA TRP A 43 11.34 -12.90 -1.05
C TRP A 43 9.97 -13.57 -0.84
N ALA A 44 9.84 -14.42 0.20
CA ALA A 44 8.58 -14.99 0.66
C ALA A 44 8.44 -14.87 2.20
N PRO A 45 8.48 -13.65 2.75
CA PRO A 45 8.55 -13.44 4.19
C PRO A 45 7.24 -13.83 4.90
N LYS A 46 7.38 -14.62 5.96
CA LYS A 46 6.34 -14.84 6.98
C LYS A 46 6.59 -13.86 8.13
N PHE A 47 5.74 -12.85 8.27
CA PHE A 47 5.88 -11.86 9.35
C PHE A 47 5.30 -12.38 10.66
N ASN A 48 4.16 -13.08 10.58
CA ASN A 48 3.45 -13.66 11.73
C ASN A 48 3.13 -12.63 12.83
N GLU A 49 2.91 -11.38 12.42
CA GLU A 49 2.46 -10.30 13.29
C GLU A 49 0.94 -10.09 13.14
N THR A 50 0.32 -9.64 14.23
CA THR A 50 -1.09 -9.28 14.32
C THR A 50 -1.22 -7.78 14.55
N PHE A 51 -2.13 -7.15 13.83
CA PHE A 51 -2.39 -5.72 13.88
C PHE A 51 -3.85 -5.49 14.21
N HIS A 52 -4.12 -4.50 15.06
CA HIS A 52 -5.46 -4.13 15.47
C HIS A 52 -5.76 -2.71 14.98
N PHE A 53 -6.78 -2.61 14.14
CA PHE A 53 -7.36 -1.35 13.71
C PHE A 53 -8.75 -1.23 14.35
N PHE A 54 -9.07 -0.05 14.87
CA PHE A 54 -10.36 0.23 15.46
C PHE A 54 -11.14 1.14 14.52
N LEU A 55 -12.26 0.64 14.02
CA LEU A 55 -13.25 1.46 13.32
C LEU A 55 -14.03 2.26 14.38
N GLY A 56 -14.35 3.52 14.07
CA GLY A 56 -15.26 4.29 14.91
C GLY A 56 -16.68 3.72 14.83
N ASN A 57 -17.60 4.25 15.63
CA ASN A 57 -19.03 3.96 15.51
C ASN A 57 -19.72 4.88 14.47
N GLU A 58 -18.95 5.70 13.78
CA GLU A 58 -19.42 6.62 12.75
C GLU A 58 -19.12 6.00 11.37
N GLY A 59 -20.16 5.43 10.76
CA GLY A 59 -20.12 4.87 9.42
C GLY A 59 -19.96 3.34 9.36
N GLU A 60 -20.40 2.78 8.23
CA GLU A 60 -20.38 1.33 8.02
C GLU A 60 -18.96 0.84 7.65
N PRO A 61 -18.52 -0.32 8.19
CA PRO A 61 -17.24 -0.96 7.84
C PRO A 61 -17.02 -1.15 6.34
N GLU A 62 -18.08 -1.25 5.55
CA GLU A 62 -18.04 -1.43 4.10
C GLU A 62 -17.37 -0.27 3.35
N HIS A 63 -17.34 0.93 3.94
CA HIS A 63 -16.69 2.11 3.36
C HIS A 63 -15.19 2.19 3.65
N TYR A 64 -14.63 1.16 4.28
CA TYR A 64 -13.24 1.10 4.67
C TYR A 64 -12.49 0.04 3.87
N GLU A 65 -11.21 0.29 3.65
CA GLU A 65 -10.29 -0.64 3.05
C GLU A 65 -8.98 -0.70 3.84
N LEU A 66 -8.33 -1.86 3.80
CA LEU A 66 -6.94 -2.02 4.21
C LEU A 66 -6.06 -1.99 2.97
N MET A 67 -5.20 -0.98 2.88
CA MET A 67 -4.17 -0.90 1.86
C MET A 67 -2.87 -1.48 2.41
N PHE A 68 -2.23 -2.34 1.62
CA PHE A 68 -0.95 -2.96 1.92
C PHE A 68 0.12 -2.39 1.00
N GLN A 69 1.22 -1.91 1.56
CA GLN A 69 2.42 -1.52 0.81
C GLN A 69 3.59 -2.40 1.26
N VAL A 70 4.07 -3.28 0.38
CA VAL A 70 5.32 -4.00 0.62
C VAL A 70 6.47 -3.09 0.20
N LYS A 71 7.43 -2.87 1.11
CA LYS A 71 8.55 -1.95 0.89
C LYS A 71 9.89 -2.62 1.17
N ASP A 72 10.92 -2.21 0.44
CA ASP A 72 12.32 -2.58 0.67
C ASP A 72 12.99 -1.54 1.56
N TYR A 73 13.26 -1.92 2.80
CA TYR A 73 13.88 -1.04 3.78
C TYR A 73 15.30 -0.64 3.39
N CYS A 74 15.63 0.65 3.48
CA CYS A 74 17.00 1.13 3.31
C CYS A 74 17.35 2.20 4.35
N PHE A 75 18.52 2.08 4.97
CA PHE A 75 18.98 3.08 5.93
C PHE A 75 19.40 4.41 5.27
N ALA A 76 19.96 4.35 4.06
CA ALA A 76 20.60 5.50 3.40
C ALA A 76 19.72 6.22 2.37
N ARG A 77 18.49 5.75 2.15
CA ARG A 77 17.51 6.34 1.22
C ARG A 77 16.11 6.05 1.71
N GLU A 78 15.12 6.66 1.07
CA GLU A 78 13.72 6.29 1.30
C GLU A 78 13.46 4.82 0.93
N ASP A 79 12.56 4.21 1.72
CA ASP A 79 12.09 2.86 1.50
C ASP A 79 11.34 2.77 0.17
N ARG A 80 11.72 1.80 -0.66
CA ARG A 80 11.15 1.67 -2.01
C ARG A 80 9.95 0.75 -1.98
N ILE A 81 8.86 1.18 -2.62
CA ILE A 81 7.69 0.32 -2.80
C ILE A 81 8.04 -0.81 -3.76
N VAL A 82 7.78 -2.04 -3.32
CA VAL A 82 7.91 -3.28 -4.08
C VAL A 82 6.60 -3.65 -4.76
N GLY A 83 5.49 -3.40 -4.08
CA GLY A 83 4.14 -3.62 -4.59
C GLY A 83 3.08 -3.13 -3.62
N VAL A 84 1.87 -2.90 -4.14
CA VAL A 84 0.72 -2.37 -3.41
C VAL A 84 -0.50 -3.26 -3.62
N GLY A 85 -1.32 -3.41 -2.59
CA GLY A 85 -2.55 -4.21 -2.64
C GLY A 85 -3.64 -3.63 -1.76
N VAL A 86 -4.88 -4.07 -1.97
CA VAL A 86 -6.05 -3.59 -1.21
C VAL A 86 -6.96 -4.75 -0.81
N LEU A 87 -7.50 -4.67 0.39
CA LEU A 87 -8.58 -5.53 0.88
C LEU A 87 -9.76 -4.63 1.27
N GLN A 88 -10.88 -4.76 0.56
CA GLN A 88 -12.13 -4.08 0.90
C GLN A 88 -12.75 -4.74 2.12
N LEU A 89 -13.10 -3.96 3.16
CA LEU A 89 -13.68 -4.53 4.38
C LEU A 89 -15.12 -4.99 4.19
N ALA A 90 -15.83 -4.49 3.18
CA ALA A 90 -17.18 -4.94 2.84
C ALA A 90 -17.27 -6.47 2.72
N GLY A 91 -16.38 -7.08 1.93
CA GLY A 91 -16.36 -8.54 1.76
C GLY A 91 -15.91 -9.31 3.00
N VAL A 92 -15.24 -8.66 3.96
CA VAL A 92 -14.83 -9.29 5.23
C VAL A 92 -15.98 -9.29 6.23
N VAL A 93 -16.73 -8.19 6.30
CA VAL A 93 -17.87 -8.06 7.22
C VAL A 93 -18.97 -9.06 6.90
N GLU A 94 -19.28 -9.27 5.61
CA GLU A 94 -20.24 -10.29 5.18
C GLU A 94 -19.86 -11.71 5.65
N GLN A 95 -18.56 -12.01 5.74
CA GLN A 95 -18.03 -13.34 6.07
C GLN A 95 -17.69 -13.50 7.56
N GLY A 96 -17.63 -12.41 8.33
CA GLY A 96 -17.21 -12.37 9.74
C GLY A 96 -15.70 -12.56 9.96
N SER A 97 -15.00 -13.32 9.10
CA SER A 97 -13.54 -13.40 9.05
C SER A 97 -13.07 -13.82 7.66
N CYS A 98 -11.82 -13.50 7.31
CA CYS A 98 -11.24 -13.95 6.05
C CYS A 98 -9.79 -14.40 6.21
N ALA A 99 -9.41 -15.43 5.45
CA ALA A 99 -8.02 -15.82 5.21
C ALA A 99 -7.79 -15.74 3.70
N CYS A 100 -7.28 -14.61 3.23
CA CYS A 100 -7.15 -14.34 1.80
C CYS A 100 -5.74 -13.88 1.42
N TRP A 101 -5.40 -14.09 0.15
CA TRP A 101 -4.25 -13.46 -0.48
C TRP A 101 -4.70 -12.16 -1.16
N VAL A 102 -3.99 -11.07 -0.87
CA VAL A 102 -4.14 -9.81 -1.59
C VAL A 102 -3.11 -9.77 -2.71
N GLN A 103 -3.55 -9.56 -3.94
CA GLN A 103 -2.66 -9.42 -5.09
C GLN A 103 -1.89 -8.10 -4.99
N LEU A 104 -0.57 -8.16 -5.20
CA LEU A 104 0.30 -6.98 -5.20
C LEU A 104 0.51 -6.50 -6.63
N GLY A 105 0.01 -5.31 -6.94
CA GLY A 105 0.27 -4.59 -8.18
C GLY A 105 1.49 -3.66 -8.07
N ARG A 106 1.93 -3.16 -9.23
CA ARG A 106 2.92 -2.07 -9.28
C ARG A 106 2.32 -0.72 -8.90
N ARG A 107 1.03 -0.54 -9.07
CA ARG A 107 0.25 0.66 -8.71
C ARG A 107 -1.21 0.27 -8.59
N PHE A 108 -2.02 1.13 -7.98
CA PHE A 108 -3.47 0.99 -8.05
C PHE A 108 -3.97 1.37 -9.44
N HIS A 109 -4.97 0.63 -9.92
CA HIS A 109 -5.76 1.08 -11.06
C HIS A 109 -6.79 2.10 -10.55
N ILE A 110 -6.82 3.26 -11.19
CA ILE A 110 -7.69 4.38 -10.83
C ILE A 110 -8.42 4.76 -12.11
N ASP A 111 -9.74 4.70 -12.06
CA ASP A 111 -10.60 5.08 -13.17
C ASP A 111 -10.79 6.60 -13.24
N GLU A 112 -11.56 7.06 -14.22
CA GLU A 112 -11.82 8.49 -14.42
C GLU A 112 -12.44 9.15 -13.19
N THR A 113 -13.42 8.49 -12.56
CA THR A 113 -14.04 8.95 -11.31
C THR A 113 -13.01 9.12 -10.21
N GLY A 114 -12.15 8.11 -9.99
CA GLY A 114 -11.08 8.15 -9.01
C GLY A 114 -10.07 9.26 -9.29
N LEU A 115 -9.74 9.53 -10.55
CA LEU A 115 -8.84 10.62 -10.93
C LEU A 115 -9.45 12.00 -10.63
N ILE A 116 -10.73 12.20 -10.89
CA ILE A 116 -11.45 13.43 -10.54
C ILE A 116 -11.43 13.61 -9.01
N LEU A 117 -11.75 12.55 -8.25
CA LEU A 117 -11.72 12.58 -6.79
C LEU A 117 -10.33 12.93 -6.26
N LEU A 118 -9.28 12.29 -6.75
CA LEU A 118 -7.91 12.58 -6.34
C LEU A 118 -7.51 14.02 -6.64
N ARG A 119 -7.91 14.58 -7.79
CA ARG A 119 -7.64 15.98 -8.16
C ARG A 119 -8.33 16.96 -7.20
N ILE A 120 -9.56 16.67 -6.78
CA ILE A 120 -10.29 17.51 -5.81
C ILE A 120 -9.65 17.39 -4.43
N LEU A 121 -9.40 16.15 -3.96
CA LEU A 121 -8.81 15.89 -2.66
C LEU A 121 -7.40 16.47 -2.53
N SER A 122 -6.62 16.52 -3.63
CA SER A 122 -5.29 17.12 -3.62
C SER A 122 -5.30 18.63 -3.36
N GLN A 123 -6.45 19.32 -3.52
CA GLN A 123 -6.60 20.73 -3.20
C GLN A 123 -6.86 20.99 -1.70
N ARG A 124 -7.17 19.94 -0.91
CA ARG A 124 -7.47 20.05 0.53
C ARG A 124 -6.18 20.05 1.36
N GLN A 125 -5.40 21.12 1.26
CA GLN A 125 -4.03 21.18 1.82
C GLN A 125 -3.95 21.04 3.36
N THR A 126 -5.01 21.41 4.07
CA THR A 126 -5.13 21.33 5.54
C THR A 126 -5.74 20.03 6.04
N ASP A 127 -6.24 19.18 5.15
CA ASP A 127 -6.85 17.90 5.47
C ASP A 127 -5.81 16.78 5.36
N GLU A 128 -5.27 16.38 6.50
CA GLU A 128 -4.24 15.33 6.56
C GLU A 128 -4.75 13.97 6.06
N ILE A 129 -6.05 13.70 6.20
CA ILE A 129 -6.68 12.45 5.75
C ILE A 129 -6.72 12.42 4.23
N ALA A 130 -7.19 13.52 3.62
CA ALA A 130 -7.20 13.68 2.18
C ALA A 130 -5.78 13.62 1.59
N ARG A 131 -4.81 14.29 2.22
CA ARG A 131 -3.40 14.24 1.79
C ARG A 131 -2.82 12.83 1.83
N GLU A 132 -3.06 12.09 2.90
CA GLU A 132 -2.58 10.71 3.00
C GLU A 132 -3.26 9.81 1.98
N PHE A 133 -4.58 9.94 1.79
CA PHE A 133 -5.32 9.20 0.77
C PHE A 133 -4.75 9.43 -0.63
N VAL A 134 -4.53 10.69 -1.00
CA VAL A 134 -3.94 11.07 -2.30
C VAL A 134 -2.55 10.47 -2.45
N ARG A 135 -1.70 10.56 -1.41
CA ARG A 135 -0.36 9.95 -1.41
C ARG A 135 -0.45 8.44 -1.64
N LEU A 136 -1.27 7.73 -0.86
CA LEU A 136 -1.38 6.27 -0.91
C LEU A 136 -1.89 5.75 -2.26
N LYS A 137 -2.85 6.44 -2.87
CA LYS A 137 -3.39 6.07 -4.18
C LYS A 137 -2.45 6.43 -5.33
N SER A 138 -1.62 7.47 -5.18
CA SER A 138 -0.68 7.93 -6.22
C SER A 138 0.67 7.21 -6.18
N GLU A 139 1.06 6.69 -5.02
CA GLU A 139 2.32 5.96 -4.86
C GLU A 139 2.34 4.66 -5.68
N CYS A 140 3.48 4.39 -6.29
CA CYS A 140 3.69 3.21 -7.10
C CYS A 140 5.02 2.55 -6.75
N ARG A 141 5.14 1.29 -7.15
CA ARG A 141 6.36 0.51 -7.12
C ARG A 141 7.48 1.31 -7.77
N PHE A 142 8.59 1.39 -7.06
CA PHE A 142 9.77 2.04 -7.60
C PHE A 142 10.29 1.25 -8.80
N GLU A 143 10.50 1.92 -9.92
CA GLU A 143 11.11 1.33 -11.09
C GLU A 143 12.62 1.43 -10.93
N THR A 144 13.31 0.29 -10.81
CA THR A 144 14.76 0.24 -10.96
C THR A 144 15.12 0.63 -12.39
N GLU A 145 16.28 1.27 -12.60
CA GLU A 145 16.75 1.90 -13.86
C GLU A 145 16.69 1.04 -15.14
N SER A 146 16.35 -0.25 -15.05
CA SER A 146 16.16 -1.17 -16.17
C SER A 146 14.98 -0.84 -17.09
N THR A 147 14.06 0.06 -16.71
CA THR A 147 12.87 0.38 -17.55
C THR A 147 13.01 1.69 -18.34
N ILE A 148 13.94 2.58 -17.98
CA ILE A 148 14.17 3.84 -18.72
C ILE A 148 15.05 3.58 -19.95
N ALA A 149 15.94 2.58 -19.92
CA ALA A 149 16.75 2.23 -21.08
C ALA A 149 15.93 1.60 -22.23
N ALA A 150 14.83 0.89 -21.92
CA ALA A 150 14.03 0.22 -22.94
C ALA A 150 13.10 1.15 -23.75
N SER A 151 12.78 2.34 -23.23
CA SER A 151 11.98 3.34 -23.96
C SER A 151 12.82 4.22 -24.89
N VAL A 152 14.14 4.28 -24.70
CA VAL A 152 15.05 5.08 -25.55
C VAL A 152 15.60 4.26 -26.72
N SER A 153 15.63 2.92 -26.64
CA SER A 153 16.17 2.06 -27.70
C SER A 153 15.22 1.73 -28.87
N ASN A 154 13.96 2.18 -28.82
CA ASN A 154 12.98 1.97 -29.90
C ASN A 154 12.80 3.21 -30.81
N GLN A 155 13.74 4.16 -30.79
CA GLN A 155 13.81 5.26 -31.75
C GLN A 155 15.25 5.41 -32.28
N THR A 156 15.70 4.45 -33.08
CA THR A 156 16.81 4.62 -34.04
C THR A 156 16.60 3.68 -35.20
#